data_AF-A0A4Q3H6J1-F1
#
_entry.id   AF-A0A4Q3H6J1-F1
#
_cell.length_a   1.000
_cell.length_b   1.000
_cell.length_c   1.000
_cell.angle_alpha   90.00
_cell.angle_beta   90.00
_cell.angle_gamma   90.00
#
_symmetry.space_group_name_H-M   'P 1'
#
loop_
_entity.id
_entity.type
_entity.pdbx_description
1 polymer ?
#
loop_
_entity_poly.entity_id
_entity_poly.type
_entity_poly.pdbx_seq_one_letter_code
_entity_poly.pdbx_strand_id
1 'polypeptide(L)'
;MGKIDTAWFHQRLDERGESVRGLARFMGLDPSAVSRMLKGERKMSADEQDHVSNFLGVNLEEIAMRRRGDHFGFGESKQANYATYAGPSSPEQPTKMFTESDVIYKDGKRYMETKEGELLEMHPAWGCMEGTITVMPGVDLTAPMDWDEEWGEKLYNE
;
A
#
# COMPACT_ATOMS: atom_id res chain seq x y z
N MET A 1 1.89 -11.25 12.33
CA MET A 1 1.79 -10.01 13.10
C MET A 1 3.21 -9.53 13.29
N GLY A 2 3.56 -8.36 12.75
CA GLY A 2 4.93 -7.86 12.83
C GLY A 2 5.35 -7.68 14.29
N LYS A 3 6.59 -8.02 14.60
CA LYS A 3 7.14 -7.93 15.95
C LYS A 3 7.46 -6.45 16.19
N ILE A 4 6.94 -5.88 17.28
CA ILE A 4 7.25 -4.50 17.66
C ILE A 4 8.76 -4.33 17.84
N ASP A 5 9.29 -3.16 17.46
CA ASP A 5 10.70 -2.84 17.64
C ASP A 5 11.00 -2.36 19.07
N THR A 6 10.95 -3.30 20.02
CA THR A 6 11.13 -3.02 21.46
C THR A 6 12.48 -2.37 21.76
N ALA A 7 13.54 -2.79 21.07
CA ALA A 7 14.89 -2.26 21.30
C ALA A 7 14.97 -0.77 20.94
N TRP A 8 14.36 -0.38 19.82
CA TRP A 8 14.30 1.03 19.41
C TRP A 8 13.57 1.90 20.43
N PHE A 9 12.43 1.45 20.99
CA PHE A 9 11.71 2.22 22.01
C PHE A 9 12.54 2.42 23.29
N HIS A 10 13.27 1.39 23.73
CA HIS A 10 14.14 1.53 24.90
C HIS A 10 15.33 2.46 24.63
N GLN A 11 15.98 2.33 23.48
CA GLN A 11 17.06 3.23 23.07
C GLN A 11 16.61 4.69 23.05
N ARG A 12 15.43 4.99 22.48
CA ARG A 12 14.89 6.36 22.44
C ARG A 12 14.57 6.93 23.82
N LEU A 13 14.12 6.10 24.75
CA LEU A 13 13.92 6.51 26.14
C LEU A 13 15.27 6.84 26.80
N ASP A 14 16.28 5.98 26.60
CA ASP A 14 17.61 6.17 27.17
C ASP A 14 18.31 7.43 26.61
N GLU A 15 18.20 7.69 25.30
CA GLU A 15 18.73 8.90 24.65
C GLU A 15 18.14 10.19 25.23
N ARG A 16 16.88 10.14 25.68
CA ARG A 16 16.19 11.27 26.31
C ARG A 16 16.38 11.32 27.82
N GLY A 17 17.09 10.36 28.41
CA GLY A 17 17.25 10.23 29.85
C GLY A 17 15.95 9.87 30.57
N GLU A 18 14.97 9.34 29.85
CA GLU A 18 13.65 9.01 30.34
C GLU A 18 13.51 7.51 30.59
N SER A 19 12.54 7.13 31.43
CA SER A 19 12.26 5.73 31.72
C SER A 19 10.86 5.34 31.26
N VAL A 20 10.61 4.04 31.13
CA VAL A 20 9.26 3.49 30.90
C VAL A 20 8.26 3.99 31.97
N ARG A 21 8.74 4.20 33.21
CA ARG A 21 7.93 4.79 34.29
C ARG A 21 7.64 6.28 34.06
N GLY A 22 8.59 7.02 33.49
CA GLY A 22 8.40 8.42 33.08
C GLY A 22 7.32 8.53 32.01
N LEU A 23 7.43 7.71 30.95
CA LEU A 23 6.42 7.60 29.91
C LEU A 23 5.04 7.21 30.47
N ALA A 24 4.98 6.23 31.39
CA ALA A 24 3.74 5.82 32.02
C ALA A 24 3.05 6.94 32.81
N ARG A 25 3.82 7.75 33.56
CA ARG A 25 3.30 8.92 34.26
C ARG A 25 2.78 9.98 33.29
N PHE A 26 3.51 10.22 32.19
CA PHE A 26 3.09 11.17 31.16
C PHE A 26 1.76 10.75 30.50
N MET A 27 1.58 9.46 30.25
CA MET A 27 0.37 8.91 29.63
C MET A 27 -0.79 8.68 30.61
N GLY A 28 -0.56 8.78 31.92
CA GLY A 28 -1.54 8.40 32.94
C GLY A 28 -1.86 6.89 32.96
N LEU A 29 -0.92 6.05 32.53
CA LEU A 29 -1.07 4.60 32.45
C LEU A 29 -0.25 3.87 33.52
N ASP A 30 -0.62 2.63 33.82
CA ASP A 30 0.18 1.77 34.70
C ASP A 30 1.51 1.39 34.02
N PRO A 31 2.66 1.40 34.73
CA PRO A 31 3.95 1.03 34.17
C PRO A 31 3.99 -0.37 33.54
N SER A 32 3.21 -1.32 34.06
CA SER A 32 3.10 -2.66 33.47
C SER A 32 2.37 -2.63 32.12
N ALA A 33 1.33 -1.79 31.99
CA ALA A 33 0.60 -1.63 30.73
C ALA A 33 1.48 -1.03 29.63
N VAL A 34 2.33 -0.06 29.98
CA VAL A 34 3.30 0.55 29.04
C VAL A 34 4.41 -0.45 28.68
N SER A 35 4.93 -1.20 29.66
CA SER A 35 5.94 -2.24 29.40
C SER A 35 5.42 -3.31 28.43
N ARG A 36 4.19 -3.80 28.63
CA ARG A 36 3.55 -4.78 27.75
C ARG A 36 3.24 -4.19 26.37
N MET A 37 2.93 -2.89 26.30
CA MET A 37 2.72 -2.17 25.04
C MET A 37 4.01 -2.09 24.21
N LEU A 38 5.14 -1.72 24.82
CA LEU A 38 6.44 -1.62 24.12
C LEU A 38 7.04 -2.98 23.75
N LYS A 39 6.64 -4.05 24.46
CA LYS A 39 6.96 -5.45 24.11
C LYS A 39 6.03 -6.06 23.07
N GLY A 40 4.93 -5.39 22.74
CA GLY A 40 3.96 -5.85 21.73
C GLY A 40 2.99 -6.91 22.26
N GLU A 41 3.04 -7.21 23.55
CA GLU A 41 2.06 -8.07 24.23
C GLU A 41 0.70 -7.38 24.37
N ARG A 42 0.68 -6.04 24.31
CA ARG A 42 -0.52 -5.20 24.29
C ARG A 42 -0.49 -4.32 23.04
N LYS A 43 -1.63 -4.21 22.35
CA LYS A 43 -1.79 -3.28 21.22
C LYS A 43 -1.76 -1.85 21.73
N MET A 44 -0.92 -1.02 21.13
CA MET A 44 -0.90 0.43 21.30
C MET A 44 -2.08 1.05 20.53
N SER A 45 -2.87 1.91 21.18
CA SER A 45 -3.97 2.69 20.58
C SER A 45 -3.46 3.83 19.67
N ALA A 46 -4.34 4.51 18.95
CA ALA A 46 -4.02 5.75 18.23
C ALA A 46 -3.58 6.86 19.20
N ASP A 47 -4.39 7.15 20.22
CA ASP A 47 -4.07 8.17 21.24
C ASP A 47 -2.75 7.85 21.99
N GLU A 48 -2.48 6.57 22.22
CA GLU A 48 -1.22 6.13 22.84
C GLU A 48 -0.02 6.36 21.92
N GLN A 49 -0.18 6.25 20.59
CA GLN A 49 0.87 6.60 19.64
C GLN A 49 1.14 8.11 19.66
N ASP A 50 0.09 8.94 19.74
CA ASP A 50 0.24 10.40 19.81
C ASP A 50 0.98 10.82 21.08
N HIS A 51 0.64 10.21 22.23
CA HIS A 51 1.36 10.47 23.47
C HIS A 51 2.82 10.01 23.41
N VAL A 52 3.11 8.85 22.83
CA VAL A 52 4.49 8.36 22.67
C VAL A 52 5.28 9.25 21.71
N SER A 53 4.68 9.68 20.60
CA SER A 53 5.22 10.65 19.65
C SER A 53 5.62 11.96 20.35
N ASN A 54 4.68 12.55 21.11
CA ASN A 54 4.93 13.77 21.86
C ASN A 54 6.00 13.60 22.95
N PHE A 55 5.97 12.47 23.66
CA PHE A 55 6.91 12.18 24.73
C PHE A 55 8.32 11.90 24.23
N LEU A 56 8.48 11.26 23.07
CA LEU A 56 9.78 10.97 22.46
C LEU A 56 10.27 12.09 21.55
N GLY A 57 9.38 12.97 21.07
CA GLY A 57 9.72 14.05 20.13
C GLY A 57 10.02 13.52 18.73
N VAL A 58 9.41 12.40 18.37
CA VAL A 58 9.60 11.67 17.12
C VAL A 58 8.30 11.76 16.33
N ASN A 59 8.37 11.78 14.99
CA ASN A 59 7.18 11.84 14.14
C ASN A 59 6.28 10.60 14.37
N LEU A 60 4.96 10.82 14.41
CA LEU A 60 3.93 9.78 14.53
C LEU A 60 4.11 8.66 13.50
N GLU A 61 4.53 8.97 12.28
CA GLU A 61 4.79 7.98 11.23
C GLU A 61 5.89 6.99 11.63
N GLU A 62 6.98 7.47 12.22
CA GLU A 62 8.08 6.63 12.69
C GLU A 62 7.62 5.72 13.85
N ILE A 63 6.79 6.23 14.76
CA ILE A 63 6.17 5.41 15.82
C ILE A 63 5.27 4.32 15.22
N ALA A 64 4.44 4.67 14.22
CA ALA A 64 3.54 3.73 13.56
C ALA A 64 4.31 2.61 12.84
N MET A 65 5.42 2.95 12.17
CA MET A 65 6.31 1.98 11.53
C MET A 65 6.92 1.01 12.55
N ARG A 66 7.43 1.53 13.68
CA ARG A 66 8.08 0.74 14.74
C ARG A 66 7.09 -0.10 15.55
N ARG A 67 5.84 0.35 15.67
CA ARG A 67 4.72 -0.40 16.28
C ARG A 67 4.33 -1.62 15.44
N ARG A 68 4.24 -1.46 14.12
CA ARG A 68 3.66 -2.48 13.23
C ARG A 68 4.63 -3.64 12.97
N GLY A 69 5.94 -3.36 13.00
CA GLY A 69 7.01 -4.32 12.74
C GLY A 69 7.03 -4.79 11.28
N ASP A 70 8.14 -4.56 10.59
CA ASP A 70 8.35 -4.72 9.15
C ASP A 70 7.29 -4.07 8.24
N HIS A 71 7.78 -3.47 7.16
CA HIS A 71 7.06 -2.54 6.30
C HIS A 71 5.96 -3.20 5.45
N PHE A 72 4.89 -3.69 6.08
CA PHE A 72 3.65 -4.03 5.38
C PHE A 72 2.70 -2.83 5.46
N GLY A 73 2.68 -2.06 4.37
CA GLY A 73 1.53 -1.21 4.04
C GLY A 73 0.27 -2.07 3.83
N PHE A 74 -0.79 -1.47 3.31
CA PHE A 74 -2.01 -2.19 2.87
C PHE A 74 -1.76 -3.07 1.62
N GLY A 75 -0.55 -3.58 1.43
CA GLY A 75 -0.19 -4.48 0.32
C GLY A 75 -0.41 -5.92 0.73
N GLU A 76 -1.15 -6.65 -0.10
CA GLU A 76 -1.27 -8.10 0.02
C GLU A 76 0.12 -8.73 -0.14
N SER A 77 0.43 -9.80 0.61
CA SER A 77 1.80 -10.39 0.67
C SER A 77 2.31 -10.94 -0.67
N LYS A 78 1.45 -11.02 -1.68
CA LYS A 78 1.76 -11.49 -3.04
C LYS A 78 1.93 -10.36 -4.07
N GLN A 79 1.73 -9.10 -3.68
CA GLN A 79 1.93 -7.97 -4.59
C GLN A 79 3.36 -7.46 -4.47
N ALA A 80 4.05 -7.34 -5.61
CA ALA A 80 5.31 -6.65 -5.69
C ALA A 80 5.09 -5.16 -5.38
N ASN A 81 6.00 -4.55 -4.63
CA ASN A 81 5.99 -3.11 -4.40
C ASN A 81 6.03 -2.37 -5.75
N TYR A 82 5.18 -1.36 -5.90
CA TYR A 82 5.22 -0.48 -7.07
C TYR A 82 6.59 0.22 -7.12
N ALA A 83 7.42 -0.16 -8.08
CA ALA A 83 8.68 0.53 -8.33
C ALA A 83 8.37 1.86 -9.02
N THR A 84 8.49 2.98 -8.31
CA THR A 84 8.58 4.30 -8.93
C THR A 84 9.90 4.35 -9.71
N TYR A 85 9.85 4.02 -10.99
CA TYR A 85 11.01 4.09 -11.87
C TYR A 85 11.45 5.55 -12.02
N ALA A 86 12.50 5.94 -11.28
CA ALA A 86 13.37 7.05 -11.61
C ALA A 86 14.44 6.54 -12.59
N GLY A 87 14.07 6.35 -13.85
CA GLY A 87 14.99 5.98 -14.92
C GLY A 87 14.38 6.34 -16.27
N PRO A 88 15.19 6.72 -17.27
CA PRO A 88 14.68 6.99 -18.61
C PRO A 88 14.03 5.71 -19.13
N SER A 89 12.75 5.80 -19.44
CA SER A 89 11.97 4.74 -20.06
C SER A 89 12.75 4.20 -21.26
N SER A 90 13.16 2.93 -21.19
CA SER A 90 13.41 2.18 -22.43
C SER A 90 12.19 2.39 -23.31
N PRO A 91 12.36 2.67 -24.62
CA PRO A 91 11.23 2.81 -25.52
C PRO A 91 10.42 1.53 -25.44
N GLU A 92 9.27 1.60 -24.77
CA GLU A 92 8.38 0.48 -24.58
C GLU A 92 7.99 0.00 -25.96
N GLN A 93 8.48 -1.17 -26.35
CA GLN A 93 7.96 -1.82 -27.53
C GLN A 93 6.46 -2.01 -27.29
N PRO A 94 5.60 -1.67 -28.27
CA PRO A 94 4.16 -1.79 -28.10
C PRO A 94 3.85 -3.23 -27.69
N THR A 95 3.42 -3.42 -26.45
CA THR A 95 2.99 -4.72 -25.98
C THR A 95 1.74 -5.06 -26.75
N LYS A 96 1.79 -6.12 -27.59
CA LYS A 96 0.61 -6.61 -28.31
C LYS A 96 -0.52 -6.81 -27.29
N MET A 97 -1.58 -6.02 -27.41
CA MET A 97 -2.78 -6.20 -26.61
C MET A 97 -3.41 -7.54 -27.01
N PHE A 98 -3.69 -8.38 -26.03
CA PHE A 98 -4.29 -9.69 -26.26
C PHE A 98 -5.72 -9.54 -26.77
N THR A 99 -6.11 -10.39 -27.72
CA THR A 99 -7.45 -10.40 -28.33
C THR A 99 -8.13 -11.74 -28.12
N GLU A 100 -9.44 -11.83 -28.40
CA GLU A 100 -10.18 -13.10 -28.35
C GLU A 100 -9.52 -14.19 -29.21
N SER A 101 -8.85 -13.82 -30.30
CA SER A 101 -8.16 -14.75 -31.19
C SER A 101 -6.96 -15.45 -30.55
N ASP A 102 -6.45 -14.93 -29.42
CA ASP A 102 -5.32 -15.50 -28.68
C ASP A 102 -5.80 -16.44 -27.54
N VAL A 103 -7.11 -16.66 -27.35
CA VAL A 103 -7.67 -17.49 -26.28
C VAL A 103 -7.86 -18.95 -26.72
N ILE A 104 -7.27 -19.88 -25.97
CA ILE A 104 -7.35 -21.33 -26.20
C ILE A 104 -8.36 -21.95 -25.23
N TYR A 105 -9.37 -22.62 -25.77
CA TYR A 105 -10.38 -23.33 -24.97
C TYR A 105 -9.99 -24.81 -24.83
N LYS A 106 -9.76 -25.26 -23.60
CA LYS A 106 -9.40 -26.65 -23.29
C LYS A 106 -10.01 -27.08 -21.97
N ASP A 107 -10.64 -28.26 -21.94
CA ASP A 107 -11.19 -28.87 -20.72
C ASP A 107 -12.15 -27.96 -19.93
N GLY A 108 -12.95 -27.15 -20.64
CA GLY A 108 -13.88 -26.18 -20.03
C GLY A 108 -13.23 -24.95 -19.40
N LYS A 109 -11.91 -24.83 -19.52
CA LYS A 109 -11.10 -23.70 -19.07
C LYS A 109 -10.53 -22.93 -20.25
N ARG A 110 -10.18 -21.67 -19.98
CA ARG A 110 -9.57 -20.76 -20.95
C ARG A 110 -8.10 -20.60 -20.62
N TYR A 111 -7.25 -20.77 -21.62
CA TYR A 111 -5.80 -20.67 -21.52
C TYR A 111 -5.30 -19.62 -22.52
N MET A 112 -4.14 -19.05 -22.23
CA MET A 112 -3.45 -18.11 -23.11
C MET A 112 -1.99 -18.53 -23.23
N GLU A 113 -1.44 -18.42 -24.44
CA GLU A 113 -0.02 -18.67 -24.68
C GLU A 113 0.78 -17.38 -24.47
N THR A 114 1.79 -17.43 -23.60
CA THR A 114 2.71 -16.31 -23.38
C THR A 114 3.70 -16.18 -24.55
N LYS A 115 4.45 -15.08 -24.59
CA LYS A 115 5.53 -14.90 -25.60
C LYS A 115 6.60 -16.00 -25.52
N GLU A 116 6.67 -16.72 -24.42
CA GLU A 116 7.61 -17.81 -24.15
C GLU A 116 7.02 -19.20 -24.45
N GLY A 117 5.78 -19.27 -24.97
CA GLY A 117 5.09 -20.51 -25.32
C GLY A 117 4.45 -21.23 -24.12
N GLU A 118 4.36 -20.58 -22.96
CA GLU A 118 3.74 -21.16 -21.76
C GLU A 118 2.23 -20.93 -21.77
N LEU A 119 1.45 -21.96 -21.42
CA LEU A 119 0.00 -21.87 -21.30
C LEU A 119 -0.40 -21.37 -19.91
N LEU A 120 -0.81 -20.11 -19.82
CA LEU A 120 -1.35 -19.48 -18.63
C LEU A 120 -2.87 -19.74 -18.54
N GLU A 121 -3.33 -20.32 -17.42
CA GLU A 121 -4.77 -20.43 -17.14
C GLU A 121 -5.36 -19.03 -16.89
N MET A 122 -6.40 -18.69 -17.63
CA MET A 122 -7.02 -17.38 -17.58
C MET A 122 -8.06 -17.32 -16.45
N HIS A 123 -8.02 -16.24 -15.67
CA HIS A 123 -8.97 -16.05 -14.58
C HIS A 123 -10.42 -15.99 -15.10
N PRO A 124 -11.41 -16.61 -14.42
CA PRO A 124 -12.80 -16.62 -14.88
C PRO A 124 -13.42 -15.23 -15.13
N ALA A 125 -12.99 -14.23 -14.37
CA ALA A 125 -13.43 -12.84 -14.53
C ALA A 125 -12.86 -12.14 -15.78
N TRP A 126 -11.90 -12.74 -16.48
CA TRP A 126 -11.40 -12.16 -17.73
C TRP A 126 -12.51 -12.12 -18.79
N GLY A 127 -12.71 -10.96 -19.40
CA GLY A 127 -13.81 -10.69 -20.34
C GLY A 127 -15.16 -10.38 -19.68
N CYS A 128 -15.30 -10.36 -18.35
CA CYS A 128 -16.60 -10.10 -17.72
C CYS A 128 -17.11 -8.66 -17.92
N MET A 129 -16.21 -7.72 -18.22
CA MET A 129 -16.50 -6.32 -18.53
C MET A 129 -16.46 -6.04 -20.04
N GLU A 130 -16.35 -7.06 -20.88
CA GLU A 130 -16.38 -6.88 -22.32
C GLU A 130 -17.72 -6.27 -22.75
N GLY A 131 -17.66 -5.24 -23.59
CA GLY A 131 -18.84 -4.51 -24.06
C GLY A 131 -19.51 -3.60 -23.02
N THR A 132 -19.03 -3.53 -21.77
CA THR A 132 -19.63 -2.62 -20.77
C THR A 132 -19.21 -1.16 -20.96
N ILE A 133 -18.08 -0.93 -21.64
CA ILE A 133 -17.58 0.41 -21.98
C ILE A 133 -17.63 0.56 -23.49
N THR A 134 -18.31 1.60 -23.97
CA THR A 134 -18.32 1.98 -25.38
C THR A 134 -17.50 3.25 -25.54
N VAL A 135 -16.43 3.16 -26.31
CA VAL A 135 -15.62 4.33 -26.70
C VAL A 135 -16.14 4.82 -28.04
N MET A 136 -16.53 6.09 -28.13
CA MET A 136 -17.02 6.66 -29.38
C MET A 136 -15.88 6.73 -30.42
N PRO A 137 -16.18 6.54 -31.72
CA PRO A 137 -15.17 6.71 -32.77
C PRO A 137 -14.52 8.10 -32.70
N GLY A 138 -13.18 8.13 -32.71
CA GLY A 138 -12.40 9.38 -32.66
C GLY A 138 -12.09 9.89 -31.25
N VAL A 139 -12.54 9.23 -30.19
CA VAL A 139 -12.16 9.56 -28.81
C VAL A 139 -10.82 8.91 -28.47
N ASP A 140 -9.83 9.75 -28.18
CA ASP A 140 -8.53 9.31 -27.66
C ASP A 140 -8.53 9.36 -26.13
N LEU A 141 -8.59 8.18 -25.50
CA LEU A 141 -8.55 8.04 -24.04
C LEU A 141 -7.13 8.20 -23.45
N THR A 142 -6.11 8.28 -24.30
CA THR A 142 -4.71 8.45 -23.87
C THR A 142 -4.28 9.92 -23.83
N ALA A 143 -5.05 10.79 -24.47
CA ALA A 143 -4.86 12.23 -24.36
C ALA A 143 -5.13 12.70 -22.92
N PRO A 144 -4.42 13.72 -22.43
CA PRO A 144 -4.78 14.35 -21.17
C PRO A 144 -6.23 14.81 -21.24
N MET A 145 -6.99 14.62 -20.16
CA MET A 145 -8.35 15.14 -20.06
C MET A 145 -8.30 16.63 -20.38
N ASP A 146 -9.14 17.09 -21.30
CA ASP A 146 -9.19 18.51 -21.62
C ASP A 146 -9.78 19.24 -20.41
N TRP A 147 -8.91 19.86 -19.60
CA TRP A 147 -9.30 20.57 -18.39
C TRP A 147 -10.07 21.86 -18.70
N ASP A 148 -10.06 22.27 -19.97
CA ASP A 148 -10.68 23.48 -20.51
C ASP A 148 -12.18 23.31 -20.86
N GLU A 149 -12.70 22.08 -20.88
CA GLU A 149 -14.15 21.84 -21.01
C GLU A 149 -14.84 21.78 -19.62
N GLU A 150 -16.08 22.27 -19.56
CA GLU A 150 -16.95 22.56 -18.38
C GLU A 150 -17.01 21.50 -17.25
N TRP A 151 -16.45 20.31 -17.45
CA TRP A 151 -16.38 19.22 -16.49
C TRP A 151 -15.23 19.34 -15.48
N GLY A 152 -14.09 19.95 -15.86
CA GLY A 152 -12.92 20.07 -14.99
C GLY A 152 -13.07 21.13 -13.89
N GLU A 153 -13.69 22.27 -14.22
CA GLU A 153 -13.81 23.41 -13.31
C GLU A 153 -14.90 23.22 -12.25
N LYS A 154 -16.06 22.64 -12.59
CA LYS A 154 -17.21 22.54 -11.67
C LYS A 154 -17.07 21.49 -10.56
N LEU A 155 -16.26 20.44 -10.76
CA LEU A 155 -16.19 19.32 -9.83
C LEU A 155 -15.22 19.56 -8.66
N TYR A 156 -14.26 20.46 -8.81
CA TYR A 156 -13.17 20.66 -7.84
C TYR A 156 -13.01 22.10 -7.33
N ASN A 157 -13.80 23.06 -7.80
CA ASN A 157 -13.74 24.47 -7.39
C ASN A 157 -15.01 25.00 -6.69
N GLU A 158 -15.87 24.14 -6.14
CA GLU A 158 -16.93 24.57 -5.18
C GLU A 158 -16.49 24.40 -3.72
#